data_AF-A0A0D3J3L9-F1
#
_entry.id   AF-A0A0D3J3L9-F1
#
_cell.length_a   1.000
_cell.length_b   1.000
_cell.length_c   1.000
_cell.angle_alpha   90.00
_cell.angle_beta   90.00
_cell.angle_gamma   90.00
#
_symmetry.space_group_name_H-M   'P 1'
#
loop_
_entity.id
_entity.type
_entity.pdbx_description
1 polymer ?
#
loop_
_entity_poly.entity_id
_entity_poly.type
_entity_poly.pdbx_seq_one_letter_code
_entity_poly.pdbx_strand_id
1 'polypeptide(L)'
;INLAFWLASLGLGKTWPVDFIWSCFPPLLCLLIIVREPDTGVCERRIVGCTLVATWGFRLTHNFVSRGGVGHEDWRYSDMRRTFGRHFWWASLFSVFLGQAAFLFSACLSLYGVLCAPEPLTATDAAGAAVCFGAVLLEAASDLQMDAFVAARREHRTDATVIDRGLWMWSRHPNYLGELTWWWGLYLL
;
A
#
# COMPACT_ATOMS: atom_id res chain seq x y z
N ILE A 1 0.33 -17.27 -6.82
CA ILE A 1 -0.62 -16.44 -6.04
C ILE A 1 -1.40 -15.48 -6.95
N ASN A 2 -0.75 -14.54 -7.64
CA ASN A 2 -1.44 -13.56 -8.50
C ASN A 2 -2.36 -14.15 -9.59
N LEU A 3 -1.94 -15.22 -10.27
CA LEU A 3 -2.79 -15.92 -11.25
C LEU A 3 -4.04 -16.54 -10.62
N ALA A 4 -3.93 -17.09 -9.41
CA ALA A 4 -5.07 -17.67 -8.70
C ALA A 4 -6.07 -16.60 -8.29
N PHE A 5 -5.59 -15.43 -7.83
CA PHE A 5 -6.44 -14.29 -7.53
C PHE A 5 -7.06 -13.66 -8.79
N TRP A 6 -6.34 -13.64 -9.90
CA TRP A 6 -6.90 -13.21 -11.18
C TRP A 6 -8.04 -14.14 -11.62
N LEU A 7 -7.82 -15.46 -11.61
CA LEU A 7 -8.87 -16.44 -11.90
C LEU A 7 -10.06 -16.31 -10.95
N ALA A 8 -9.82 -16.13 -9.65
CA ALA A 8 -10.87 -15.86 -8.68
C ALA A 8 -11.62 -14.56 -8.97
N SER A 9 -10.93 -13.50 -9.39
CA SER A 9 -11.56 -12.22 -9.74
C SER A 9 -12.48 -12.32 -10.97
N LEU A 10 -12.14 -13.19 -11.92
CA LEU A 10 -12.99 -13.49 -13.07
C LEU A 10 -14.25 -14.23 -12.64
N GLY A 11 -14.13 -15.23 -11.75
CA GLY A 11 -15.27 -15.96 -11.21
C GLY A 11 -16.18 -15.12 -10.30
N LEU A 12 -15.60 -14.21 -9.53
CA LEU A 12 -16.34 -13.27 -8.66
C LEU A 12 -16.95 -12.09 -9.42
N GLY A 13 -16.51 -11.86 -10.66
CA GLY A 13 -16.86 -10.66 -11.43
C GLY A 13 -16.35 -9.36 -10.81
N LYS A 14 -15.49 -9.41 -9.78
CA LYS A 14 -15.00 -8.27 -9.00
C LYS A 14 -13.49 -8.35 -8.74
N THR A 15 -12.80 -7.21 -8.78
CA THR A 15 -11.33 -7.10 -8.69
C THR A 15 -10.84 -6.62 -7.32
N TRP A 16 -11.75 -6.39 -6.36
CA TRP A 16 -11.41 -5.96 -4.98
C TRP A 16 -10.33 -6.82 -4.25
N PRO A 17 -10.15 -8.14 -4.52
CA PRO A 17 -9.11 -8.90 -3.81
C PRO A 17 -7.69 -8.35 -4.03
N VAL A 18 -7.45 -7.65 -5.14
CA VAL A 18 -6.15 -7.01 -5.43
C VAL A 18 -5.81 -5.95 -4.39
N ASP A 19 -6.77 -5.12 -4.03
CA ASP A 19 -6.56 -4.02 -3.07
C ASP A 19 -6.24 -4.57 -1.67
N PHE A 20 -6.78 -5.75 -1.32
CA PHE A 20 -6.47 -6.44 -0.07
C PHE A 20 -5.08 -7.11 -0.07
N ILE A 21 -4.65 -7.70 -1.19
CA ILE A 21 -3.33 -8.35 -1.27
C ILE A 21 -2.19 -7.34 -1.08
N TRP A 22 -2.38 -6.12 -1.58
CA TRP A 22 -1.39 -5.04 -1.44
C TRP A 22 -0.99 -4.77 0.00
N SER A 23 -1.94 -4.82 0.94
CA SER A 23 -1.65 -4.58 2.36
C SER A 23 -1.02 -5.80 3.05
N CYS A 24 -1.34 -7.01 2.61
CA CYS A 24 -0.85 -8.25 3.24
C CYS A 24 0.49 -8.73 2.69
N PHE A 25 0.85 -8.37 1.46
CA PHE A 25 2.02 -8.94 0.79
C PHE A 25 3.36 -8.56 1.48
N PRO A 26 3.65 -7.29 1.83
CA PRO A 26 4.91 -6.96 2.49
C PRO A 26 5.08 -7.60 3.88
N PRO A 27 4.07 -7.59 4.79
CA PRO A 27 4.17 -8.32 6.06
C PRO A 27 4.41 -9.82 5.89
N LEU A 28 3.72 -10.45 4.93
CA LEU A 28 3.93 -11.86 4.61
C LEU A 28 5.35 -12.11 4.11
N LEU A 29 5.89 -11.22 3.27
CA LEU A 29 7.25 -11.33 2.77
C LEU A 29 8.27 -11.21 3.91
N CYS A 30 8.07 -10.29 4.86
CA CYS A 30 8.92 -10.21 6.05
C CYS A 30 8.96 -11.54 6.82
N LEU A 31 7.78 -12.15 7.06
CA LEU A 31 7.69 -13.45 7.73
C LEU A 31 8.43 -14.54 6.95
N LEU A 32 8.25 -14.60 5.63
CA LEU A 32 8.92 -15.58 4.78
C LEU A 32 10.44 -15.43 4.79
N ILE A 33 10.96 -14.20 4.76
CA ILE A 33 12.40 -13.93 4.82
C ILE A 33 12.96 -14.37 6.18
N ILE A 34 12.31 -13.99 7.29
CA ILE A 34 12.77 -14.37 8.65
C ILE A 34 12.78 -15.88 8.85
N VAL A 35 11.73 -16.58 8.38
CA VAL A 35 11.66 -18.05 8.48
C VAL A 35 12.74 -18.72 7.60
N ARG A 36 13.06 -18.12 6.45
CA ARG A 36 14.04 -18.68 5.52
C ARG A 36 15.48 -18.44 5.97
N GLU A 37 15.75 -17.29 6.57
CA GLU A 37 17.08 -16.82 6.95
C GLU A 37 17.14 -16.49 8.46
N PRO A 38 16.85 -17.46 9.36
CA PRO A 38 16.68 -17.18 10.79
C PRO A 38 17.93 -16.59 11.44
N ASP A 39 19.11 -17.04 11.01
CA ASP A 39 20.42 -16.70 11.59
C ASP A 39 21.07 -15.44 11.00
N THR A 40 20.40 -14.78 10.04
CA THR A 40 20.88 -13.53 9.44
C THR A 40 20.27 -12.31 10.13
N GLY A 41 20.78 -11.12 9.84
CA GLY A 41 20.19 -9.87 10.32
C GLY A 41 20.35 -9.58 11.82
N VAL A 42 20.31 -8.30 12.17
CA VAL A 42 20.25 -7.87 13.56
C VAL A 42 18.80 -7.80 14.06
N CYS A 43 18.56 -8.23 15.29
CA CYS A 43 17.22 -8.36 15.86
C CYS A 43 16.49 -7.00 15.91
N GLU A 44 17.21 -5.94 16.25
CA GLU A 44 16.68 -4.60 16.41
C GLU A 44 16.18 -4.02 15.08
N ARG A 45 16.95 -4.15 14.00
CA ARG A 45 16.55 -3.72 12.65
C ARG A 45 15.33 -4.51 12.17
N ARG A 46 15.28 -5.82 12.42
CA ARG A 46 14.10 -6.66 12.11
C ARG A 46 12.85 -6.18 12.83
N ILE A 47 12.94 -5.89 14.12
CA ILE A 47 11.80 -5.38 14.90
C ILE A 47 11.33 -4.05 14.32
N VAL A 48 12.24 -3.11 14.05
CA VAL A 48 11.90 -1.79 13.49
C VAL A 48 11.25 -1.95 12.10
N GLY A 49 11.90 -2.67 11.19
CA GLY A 49 11.40 -2.90 9.83
C GLY A 49 10.04 -3.58 9.81
N CYS A 50 9.86 -4.68 10.55
CA CYS A 50 8.57 -5.37 10.65
C CYS A 50 7.49 -4.50 11.29
N THR A 51 7.82 -3.70 12.32
CA THR A 51 6.84 -2.80 12.96
C THR A 51 6.38 -1.71 11.99
N LEU A 52 7.31 -1.10 11.27
CA LEU A 52 6.99 -0.11 10.25
C LEU A 52 6.10 -0.74 9.16
N VAL A 53 6.52 -1.87 8.58
CA VAL A 53 5.78 -2.56 7.52
C VAL A 53 4.38 -2.97 7.98
N ALA A 54 4.25 -3.47 9.21
CA ALA A 54 2.95 -3.80 9.80
C ALA A 54 2.07 -2.55 9.97
N THR A 55 2.64 -1.42 10.37
CA THR A 55 1.92 -0.15 10.52
C THR A 55 1.42 0.36 9.17
N TRP A 56 2.26 0.33 8.14
CA TRP A 56 1.87 0.69 6.77
C TRP A 56 0.79 -0.25 6.21
N GLY A 57 0.95 -1.57 6.39
CA GLY A 57 -0.04 -2.57 5.96
C GLY A 57 -1.37 -2.44 6.71
N PHE A 58 -1.34 -2.13 8.00
CA PHE A 58 -2.54 -1.85 8.78
C PHE A 58 -3.28 -0.62 8.26
N ARG A 59 -2.58 0.47 7.95
CA ARG A 59 -3.18 1.67 7.34
C ARG A 59 -3.90 1.33 6.04
N LEU A 60 -3.24 0.63 5.12
CA LEU A 60 -3.88 0.22 3.86
C LEU A 60 -5.11 -0.66 4.09
N THR A 61 -5.04 -1.59 5.04
CA THR A 61 -6.17 -2.45 5.38
C THR A 61 -7.33 -1.64 5.97
N HIS A 62 -7.04 -0.66 6.83
CA HIS A 62 -8.03 0.27 7.38
C HIS A 62 -8.71 1.08 6.26
N ASN A 63 -7.94 1.59 5.29
CA ASN A 63 -8.48 2.29 4.12
C ASN A 63 -9.33 1.40 3.22
N PHE A 64 -8.94 0.15 3.04
CA PHE A 64 -9.73 -0.83 2.30
C PHE A 64 -11.08 -1.07 2.99
N VAL A 65 -11.09 -1.28 4.31
CA VAL A 65 -12.30 -1.54 5.08
C VAL A 65 -13.22 -0.31 5.13
N SER A 66 -12.68 0.88 5.40
CA SER A 66 -13.46 2.13 5.49
C SER A 66 -14.19 2.49 4.20
N ARG A 67 -13.66 2.08 3.04
CA ARG A 67 -14.26 2.32 1.72
C ARG A 67 -15.30 1.27 1.31
N GLY A 68 -15.62 0.32 2.18
CA GLY A 68 -16.64 -0.71 1.95
C GLY A 68 -16.10 -2.13 1.93
N GLY A 69 -14.77 -2.30 1.94
CA GLY A 69 -14.11 -3.59 2.12
C GLY A 69 -14.52 -4.66 1.10
N VAL A 70 -14.76 -5.86 1.60
CA VAL A 70 -15.05 -7.05 0.80
C VAL A 70 -16.28 -6.84 -0.07
N GLY A 71 -16.10 -6.96 -1.38
CA GLY A 71 -17.19 -6.84 -2.35
C GLY A 71 -17.44 -5.41 -2.86
N HIS A 72 -16.83 -4.38 -2.26
CA HIS A 72 -16.74 -3.05 -2.87
C HIS A 72 -15.62 -3.05 -3.90
N GLU A 73 -15.91 -2.66 -5.14
CA GLU A 73 -14.90 -2.52 -6.20
C GLU A 73 -14.62 -1.04 -6.44
N ASP A 74 -13.34 -0.68 -6.49
CA ASP A 74 -12.92 0.67 -6.84
C ASP A 74 -13.38 1.03 -8.26
N TRP A 75 -13.81 2.28 -8.45
CA TRP A 75 -14.24 2.82 -9.73
C TRP A 75 -13.19 2.64 -10.83
N ARG A 76 -11.89 2.60 -10.49
CA ARG A 76 -10.78 2.34 -11.43
C ARG A 76 -10.97 1.05 -12.23
N TYR A 77 -11.41 -0.02 -11.58
CA TYR A 77 -11.62 -1.31 -12.25
C TYR A 77 -12.89 -1.29 -13.10
N SER A 78 -13.94 -0.64 -12.62
CA SER A 78 -15.18 -0.43 -13.38
C SER A 78 -14.93 0.41 -14.64
N ASP A 79 -14.11 1.47 -14.55
CA ASP A 79 -13.72 2.29 -15.69
C ASP A 79 -12.86 1.50 -16.68
N MET A 80 -11.87 0.73 -16.19
CA MET A 80 -11.07 -0.16 -17.02
C MET A 80 -11.92 -1.20 -17.77
N ARG A 81 -12.98 -1.75 -17.14
CA ARG A 81 -13.94 -2.65 -17.82
C ARG A 81 -14.65 -1.95 -18.96
N ARG A 82 -15.09 -0.70 -18.75
CA ARG A 82 -15.78 0.10 -19.78
C ARG A 82 -14.85 0.43 -20.95
N THR A 83 -13.61 0.81 -20.67
CA THR A 83 -12.64 1.20 -21.71
C THR A 83 -12.15 0.01 -22.53
N PHE A 84 -11.82 -1.13 -21.90
CA PHE A 84 -11.23 -2.28 -22.60
C PHE A 84 -12.25 -3.32 -23.07
N GLY A 85 -13.48 -3.30 -22.55
CA GLY A 85 -14.58 -4.18 -22.95
C GLY A 85 -14.16 -5.66 -22.97
N ARG A 86 -14.24 -6.29 -24.16
CA ARG A 86 -13.85 -7.70 -24.37
C ARG A 86 -12.38 -8.00 -24.05
N HIS A 87 -11.50 -7.00 -24.09
CA HIS A 87 -10.07 -7.15 -23.80
C HIS A 87 -9.73 -6.91 -22.32
N PHE A 88 -10.74 -6.64 -21.47
CA PHE A 88 -10.54 -6.43 -20.04
C PHE A 88 -9.73 -7.55 -19.36
N TRP A 89 -9.88 -8.78 -19.84
CA TRP A 89 -9.21 -9.96 -19.30
C TRP A 89 -7.69 -9.83 -19.40
N TRP A 90 -7.19 -9.43 -20.57
CA TRP A 90 -5.77 -9.19 -20.81
C TRP A 90 -5.29 -7.91 -20.13
N ALA A 91 -6.07 -6.84 -20.21
CA ALA A 91 -5.72 -5.56 -19.58
C ALA A 91 -5.58 -5.68 -18.06
N SER A 92 -6.53 -6.36 -17.40
CA SER A 92 -6.49 -6.64 -15.97
C SER A 92 -5.34 -7.55 -15.61
N LEU A 93 -5.12 -8.65 -16.34
CA LEU A 93 -4.03 -9.58 -16.06
C LEU A 93 -2.67 -8.87 -16.07
N PHE A 94 -2.35 -8.15 -17.15
CA PHE A 94 -1.03 -7.56 -17.31
C PHE A 94 -0.83 -6.28 -16.51
N SER A 95 -1.84 -5.42 -16.40
CA SER A 95 -1.67 -4.10 -15.76
C SER A 95 -1.93 -4.16 -14.25
N VAL A 96 -2.96 -4.89 -13.83
CA VAL A 96 -3.39 -4.93 -12.43
C VAL A 96 -2.71 -6.08 -11.71
N PHE A 97 -2.85 -7.32 -12.18
CA PHE A 97 -2.38 -8.47 -11.42
C PHE A 97 -0.87 -8.71 -11.56
N LEU A 98 -0.34 -8.74 -12.78
CA LEU A 98 1.09 -8.97 -13.00
C LEU A 98 1.90 -7.68 -12.82
N GLY A 99 1.46 -6.58 -13.42
CA GLY A 99 2.15 -5.29 -13.35
C GLY A 99 2.31 -4.77 -11.93
N GLN A 100 1.22 -4.71 -11.15
CA GLN A 100 1.32 -4.27 -9.76
C GLN A 100 2.06 -5.27 -8.88
N ALA A 101 1.93 -6.58 -9.11
CA ALA A 101 2.68 -7.56 -8.35
C ALA A 101 4.19 -7.46 -8.61
N ALA A 102 4.60 -7.26 -9.87
CA ALA A 102 5.99 -7.03 -10.21
C ALA A 102 6.50 -5.75 -9.56
N PHE A 103 5.73 -4.66 -9.64
CA PHE A 103 6.07 -3.38 -9.01
C PHE A 103 6.23 -3.50 -7.50
N LEU A 104 5.24 -4.09 -6.81
CA LEU A 104 5.26 -4.27 -5.37
C LEU A 104 6.40 -5.21 -4.93
N PHE A 105 6.64 -6.29 -5.67
CA PHE A 105 7.76 -7.18 -5.40
C PHE A 105 9.10 -6.45 -5.54
N SER A 106 9.28 -5.66 -6.60
CA SER A 106 10.49 -4.86 -6.81
C SER A 106 10.70 -3.85 -5.68
N ALA A 107 9.64 -3.16 -5.25
CA ALA A 107 9.71 -2.21 -4.14
C ALA A 107 10.07 -2.91 -2.82
N CYS A 108 9.58 -4.13 -2.60
CA CYS A 108 9.89 -4.95 -1.43
C CYS A 108 11.29 -5.57 -1.43
N LEU A 109 12.11 -5.43 -2.48
CA LEU A 109 13.48 -5.99 -2.47
C LEU A 109 14.35 -5.37 -1.37
N SER A 110 14.11 -4.10 -1.01
CA SER A 110 14.80 -3.44 0.10
C SER A 110 14.57 -4.15 1.44
N LEU A 111 13.42 -4.82 1.63
CA LEU A 111 13.13 -5.58 2.85
C LEU A 111 14.14 -6.70 3.10
N TYR A 112 14.74 -7.26 2.04
CA TYR A 112 15.80 -8.26 2.23
C TYR A 112 17.03 -7.64 2.91
N GLY A 113 17.42 -6.42 2.53
CA GLY A 113 18.47 -5.66 3.21
C GLY A 113 18.10 -5.37 4.66
N VAL A 114 16.90 -4.84 4.89
CA VAL A 114 16.37 -4.54 6.23
C VAL A 114 16.42 -5.76 7.16
N LEU A 115 16.10 -6.95 6.65
CA LEU A 115 15.91 -8.14 7.48
C LEU A 115 17.14 -9.05 7.58
N CYS A 116 18.08 -8.99 6.63
CA CYS A 116 19.21 -9.92 6.56
C CYS A 116 20.58 -9.24 6.79
N ALA A 117 20.67 -7.91 6.72
CA ALA A 117 21.93 -7.18 6.91
C ALA A 117 22.52 -7.41 8.32
N PRO A 118 23.75 -7.96 8.43
CA PRO A 118 24.36 -8.31 9.71
C PRO A 118 24.95 -7.11 10.46
N GLU A 119 25.07 -5.96 9.81
CA GLU A 119 25.63 -4.75 10.40
C GLU A 119 24.71 -4.20 11.50
N PRO A 120 25.25 -3.66 12.60
CA PRO A 120 24.47 -2.94 13.59
C PRO A 120 23.68 -1.77 12.99
N LEU A 121 22.69 -1.28 13.73
CA LEU A 121 21.97 -0.05 13.39
C LEU A 121 22.93 1.15 13.27
N THR A 122 22.77 1.89 12.18
CA THR A 122 23.53 3.07 11.81
C THR A 122 22.65 4.32 11.87
N ALA A 123 23.26 5.50 11.68
CA ALA A 123 22.50 6.74 11.53
C ALA A 123 21.57 6.73 10.30
N THR A 124 21.92 5.97 9.25
CA THR A 124 21.10 5.81 8.05
C THR A 124 19.82 5.06 8.37
N ASP A 125 19.90 4.01 9.19
CA ASP A 125 18.73 3.26 9.67
C ASP A 125 17.76 4.16 10.46
N ALA A 126 18.30 5.01 11.33
CA ALA A 126 17.50 5.96 12.10
C ALA A 126 16.80 6.98 11.18
N ALA A 127 17.50 7.46 10.15
CA ALA A 127 16.92 8.34 9.14
C ALA A 127 15.84 7.62 8.32
N GLY A 128 16.09 6.38 7.87
CA GLY A 128 15.13 5.55 7.14
C GLY A 128 13.86 5.30 7.95
N ALA A 129 14.01 4.92 9.23
CA ALA A 129 12.88 4.75 10.14
C ALA A 129 12.06 6.04 10.33
N ALA A 130 12.74 7.19 10.49
CA ALA A 130 12.07 8.49 10.61
C ALA A 130 11.32 8.88 9.32
N VAL A 131 11.92 8.62 8.16
CA VAL A 131 11.31 8.85 6.84
C VAL A 131 10.07 7.96 6.66
N CYS A 132 10.18 6.67 6.95
CA CYS A 132 9.06 5.72 6.92
C CYS A 132 7.92 6.15 7.84
N PHE A 133 8.23 6.50 9.09
CA PHE A 133 7.22 6.92 10.05
C PHE A 133 6.54 8.23 9.62
N GLY A 134 7.32 9.23 9.18
CA GLY A 134 6.80 10.49 8.64
C GLY A 134 5.91 10.29 7.41
N ALA A 135 6.30 9.38 6.51
CA ALA A 135 5.49 8.99 5.35
C ALA A 135 4.14 8.40 5.76
N VAL A 136 4.12 7.45 6.70
CA VAL A 136 2.87 6.85 7.21
C VAL A 136 1.98 7.91 7.87
N LEU A 137 2.55 8.86 8.62
CA LEU A 137 1.77 9.96 9.20
C LEU A 137 1.17 10.86 8.12
N LEU A 138 1.94 11.20 7.09
CA LEU A 138 1.47 12.01 5.96
C LEU A 138 0.32 11.30 5.22
N GLU A 139 0.47 10.00 4.96
CA GLU A 139 -0.56 9.15 4.35
C GLU A 139 -1.82 9.12 5.22
N ALA A 140 -1.69 8.75 6.49
CA ALA A 140 -2.80 8.63 7.41
C ALA A 140 -3.56 9.95 7.58
N ALA A 141 -2.84 11.08 7.72
CA ALA A 141 -3.47 12.40 7.79
C ALA A 141 -4.19 12.77 6.49
N SER A 142 -3.59 12.45 5.33
CA SER A 142 -4.20 12.70 4.03
C SER A 142 -5.48 11.88 3.82
N ASP A 143 -5.44 10.60 4.19
CA ASP A 143 -6.55 9.67 4.07
C ASP A 143 -7.70 10.07 5.01
N LEU A 144 -7.41 10.37 6.29
CA LEU A 144 -8.42 10.83 7.25
C LEU A 144 -9.09 12.15 6.83
N GLN A 145 -8.32 13.09 6.26
CA GLN A 145 -8.88 14.33 5.71
C GLN A 145 -9.83 14.07 4.54
N MET A 146 -9.48 13.13 3.65
CA MET A 146 -10.33 12.75 2.53
C MET A 146 -11.59 12.03 3.01
N ASP A 147 -11.47 11.10 3.95
CA ASP A 147 -12.61 10.36 4.51
C ASP A 147 -13.60 11.30 5.21
N ALA A 148 -13.09 12.25 5.99
CA ALA A 148 -13.91 13.28 6.63
C ALA A 148 -14.63 14.17 5.59
N PHE A 149 -13.95 14.53 4.50
CA PHE A 149 -14.56 15.29 3.41
C PHE A 149 -15.65 14.50 2.68
N VAL A 150 -15.41 13.23 2.37
CA VAL A 150 -16.40 12.35 1.74
C VAL A 150 -17.62 12.16 2.65
N ALA A 151 -17.41 11.99 3.97
CA ALA A 151 -18.49 11.92 4.94
C ALA A 151 -19.31 13.22 4.99
N ALA A 152 -18.64 14.38 5.06
CA ALA A 152 -19.30 15.68 5.06
C ALA A 152 -20.14 15.90 3.78
N ARG A 153 -19.67 15.45 2.61
CA ARG A 153 -20.44 15.50 1.36
C ARG A 153 -21.67 14.59 1.39
N ARG A 154 -21.53 13.36 1.90
CA ARG A 154 -22.66 12.42 2.04
C ARG A 154 -23.74 12.95 2.96
N GLU A 155 -23.36 13.70 3.99
CA GLU A 155 -24.27 14.33 4.96
C GLU A 155 -24.75 15.72 4.51
N HIS A 156 -24.47 16.13 3.26
CA HIS A 156 -24.83 17.45 2.72
C HIS A 156 -24.33 18.63 3.58
N ARG A 157 -23.23 18.45 4.32
CA ARG A 157 -22.59 19.51 5.13
C ARG A 157 -21.69 20.44 4.30
N THR A 158 -21.42 20.08 3.05
CA THR A 158 -20.66 20.89 2.10
C THR A 158 -21.08 20.57 0.66
N ASP A 159 -21.16 21.60 -0.17
CA ASP A 159 -21.41 21.48 -1.62
C ASP A 159 -20.10 21.42 -2.43
N ALA A 160 -18.95 21.54 -1.77
CA ALA A 160 -17.66 21.45 -2.43
C ALA A 160 -17.46 20.09 -3.10
N THR A 161 -16.98 20.10 -4.34
CA THR A 161 -16.74 18.89 -5.13
C THR A 161 -15.34 18.33 -4.93
N VAL A 162 -14.39 19.16 -4.50
CA VAL A 162 -12.97 18.84 -4.27
C VAL A 162 -12.56 19.36 -2.89
N ILE A 163 -11.68 18.62 -2.21
CA ILE A 163 -11.07 19.05 -0.95
C ILE A 163 -9.93 20.03 -1.23
N ASP A 164 -9.97 21.20 -0.59
CA ASP A 164 -9.01 22.30 -0.79
C ASP A 164 -8.40 22.80 0.54
N ARG A 165 -8.42 21.95 1.58
CA ARG A 165 -7.93 22.26 2.93
C ARG A 165 -6.93 21.22 3.44
N GLY A 166 -6.19 21.57 4.49
CA GLY A 166 -5.24 20.66 5.12
C GLY A 166 -4.07 20.34 4.19
N LEU A 167 -3.73 19.06 4.03
CA LEU A 167 -2.65 18.63 3.14
C LEU A 167 -3.02 18.78 1.66
N TRP A 168 -4.32 18.67 1.35
CA TRP A 168 -4.86 18.71 -0.01
C TRP A 168 -4.80 20.11 -0.66
N MET A 169 -4.59 21.17 0.12
CA MET A 169 -4.34 22.50 -0.43
C MET A 169 -2.93 22.65 -1.04
N TRP A 170 -1.98 21.82 -0.60
CA TRP A 170 -0.58 21.87 -1.04
C TRP A 170 -0.29 20.91 -2.19
N SER A 171 -1.01 19.79 -2.25
CA SER A 171 -0.86 18.78 -3.29
C SER A 171 -2.20 18.15 -3.63
N ARG A 172 -2.39 17.78 -4.90
CA ARG A 172 -3.57 17.02 -5.35
C ARG A 172 -3.56 15.57 -4.86
N HIS A 173 -2.40 15.04 -4.48
CA HIS A 173 -2.22 13.66 -4.01
C HIS A 173 -1.17 13.61 -2.89
N PRO A 174 -1.44 14.20 -1.71
CA PRO A 174 -0.48 14.21 -0.61
C PRO A 174 -0.19 12.80 -0.07
N ASN A 175 -1.17 11.89 -0.16
CA ASN A 175 -0.98 10.47 0.16
C ASN A 175 0.02 9.77 -0.80
N TYR A 176 0.10 10.16 -2.07
CA TYR A 176 1.06 9.56 -3.01
C TYR A 176 2.49 10.01 -2.74
N LEU A 177 2.67 11.23 -2.22
CA LEU A 177 3.97 11.69 -1.75
C LEU A 177 4.44 10.83 -0.57
N GLY A 178 3.54 10.56 0.38
CA GLY A 178 3.81 9.64 1.48
C GLY A 178 4.20 8.25 0.97
N GLU A 179 3.41 7.70 0.05
CA GLU A 179 3.64 6.35 -0.50
C GLU A 179 5.00 6.24 -1.19
N LEU A 180 5.41 7.24 -1.98
CA LEU A 180 6.73 7.25 -2.59
C LEU A 180 7.85 7.39 -1.53
N THR A 181 7.65 8.27 -0.55
CA THR A 181 8.62 8.54 0.53
C THR A 181 8.84 7.31 1.40
N TRP A 182 7.79 6.53 1.64
CA TRP A 182 7.82 5.26 2.37
C TRP A 182 8.83 4.27 1.79
N TRP A 183 8.78 4.03 0.47
CA TRP A 183 9.69 3.09 -0.18
C TRP A 183 11.16 3.55 -0.15
N TRP A 184 11.41 4.86 -0.22
CA TRP A 184 12.74 5.41 0.00
C TRP A 184 13.21 5.27 1.45
N GLY A 185 12.32 5.45 2.42
CA GLY A 185 12.62 5.19 3.83
C GLY A 185 13.02 3.74 4.07
N LEU A 186 12.30 2.78 3.46
CA LEU A 186 12.64 1.36 3.54
C LEU A 186 13.96 1.02 2.85
N TYR A 187 14.35 1.76 1.82
CA TYR A 187 15.65 1.58 1.17
C TYR A 187 16.82 2.09 2.03
N LEU A 188 16.58 3.11 2.86
CA LEU A 188 17.58 3.66 3.79
C LEU A 188 17.73 2.83 5.07
N LEU A 189 16.70 2.06 5.42
CA LEU A 189 16.65 1.14 6.55
C LEU A 189 17.31 -0.21 6.21
#